data_AF-A0A8J8CWN9-F1
#
_entry.id   AF-A0A8J8CWN9-F1
#
_cell.length_a   1.000
_cell.length_b   1.000
_cell.length_c   1.000
_cell.angle_alpha   90.00
_cell.angle_beta   90.00
_cell.angle_gamma   90.00
#
_symmetry.space_group_name_H-M   'P 1'
#
loop_
_entity.id
_entity.type
_entity.pdbx_description
1 polymer ?
#
loop_
_entity_poly.entity_id
_entity_poly.type
_entity_poly.pdbx_seq_one_letter_code
_entity_poly.pdbx_strand_id
1 'polypeptide(L)'
;MSSFSGGDDEPSVAEWAVMAVSVAVTLSLFAFVAWHAAATPTDATPEAEVTGTETLEDGRVAVRVAVHNPSSEGLKSVSVSADCSNESIRFTHVPIDDRQRGTVVCPAGTEDPSATVVDWVEA
;
A
#
# COMPACT_ATOMS: atom_id res chain seq x y z
N MET A 1 27.52 41.66 47.86
CA MET A 1 26.37 40.76 47.61
C MET A 1 25.45 41.48 46.66
N SER A 2 25.53 41.14 45.37
CA SER A 2 24.69 41.75 44.33
C SER A 2 23.31 41.12 44.42
N SER A 3 22.32 41.90 44.82
CA SER A 3 20.92 41.48 44.74
C SER A 3 20.55 41.36 43.25
N PHE A 4 20.30 40.12 42.81
CA PHE A 4 19.48 39.88 41.64
C PHE A 4 18.07 40.34 42.00
N SER A 5 17.72 41.57 41.61
CA SER A 5 16.31 41.92 41.42
C SER A 5 15.85 41.13 40.20
N GLY A 6 15.32 39.93 40.45
CA GLY A 6 14.42 39.30 39.50
C GLY A 6 13.21 40.22 39.38
N GLY A 7 13.15 40.98 38.29
CA GLY A 7 11.95 41.70 37.92
C GLY A 7 10.87 40.67 37.60
N ASP A 8 9.78 40.73 38.34
CA ASP A 8 8.51 40.14 37.93
C ASP A 8 7.96 40.94 36.74
N ASP A 9 8.62 40.84 35.58
CA ASP A 9 8.12 41.41 34.33
C ASP A 9 7.00 40.48 33.83
N GLU A 10 5.74 40.87 34.07
CA GLU A 10 4.59 40.20 33.46
C GLU A 10 4.77 40.21 31.93
N PRO A 11 4.69 39.04 31.26
CA PRO A 11 4.91 38.97 29.84
C PRO A 11 3.88 39.82 29.11
N SER A 12 4.35 40.62 28.15
CA SER A 12 3.44 41.42 27.32
C SER A 12 2.47 40.52 26.55
N VAL A 13 1.30 41.06 26.16
CA VAL A 13 0.31 40.30 25.36
C VAL A 13 0.94 39.70 24.10
N ALA A 14 1.88 40.40 23.48
CA ALA A 14 2.60 39.91 22.31
C ALA A 14 3.53 38.73 22.64
N GLU A 15 4.26 38.80 23.76
CA GLU A 15 5.14 37.73 24.21
C GLU A 15 4.35 36.47 24.59
N TRP A 16 3.22 36.64 25.29
CA TRP A 16 2.31 35.54 25.59
C TRP A 16 1.74 34.90 24.32
N ALA A 17 1.36 35.72 23.34
CA ALA A 17 0.87 35.21 22.05
C ALA A 17 1.95 34.40 21.30
N VAL A 18 3.21 34.86 21.30
CA VAL A 18 4.32 34.12 20.69
C VAL A 18 4.58 32.81 21.42
N MET A 19 4.58 32.81 22.76
CA MET A 19 4.71 31.58 23.55
C MET A 19 3.57 30.60 23.25
N ALA A 20 2.32 31.07 23.24
CA ALA A 20 1.16 30.23 22.96
C ALA A 20 1.22 29.61 21.56
N VAL A 21 1.59 30.39 20.54
CA VAL A 21 1.77 29.89 19.16
C VAL A 21 2.90 28.87 19.10
N SER A 22 4.02 29.12 19.77
CA SER A 22 5.17 28.21 19.78
C SER A 22 4.82 26.87 20.42
N VAL A 23 4.10 26.89 21.54
CA VAL A 23 3.59 25.68 22.19
C VAL A 23 2.61 24.95 21.28
N ALA A 24 1.66 25.66 20.68
CA ALA A 24 0.69 25.08 19.76
C ALA A 24 1.36 24.39 18.57
N VAL A 25 2.32 25.06 17.90
CA VAL A 25 3.09 24.50 16.78
C VAL A 25 3.86 23.27 17.23
N THR A 26 4.51 23.32 18.39
CA THR A 26 5.27 22.19 18.94
C THR A 26 4.35 20.98 19.17
N LEU A 27 3.19 21.19 19.80
CA LEU A 27 2.21 20.13 20.00
C LEU A 27 1.66 19.60 18.68
N SER A 28 1.41 20.45 17.69
CA SER A 28 0.98 20.04 16.35
C SER A 28 2.02 19.17 15.65
N LEU A 29 3.31 19.51 15.77
CA LEU A 29 4.39 18.70 15.20
C LEU A 29 4.50 17.34 15.89
N PHE A 30 4.40 17.28 17.22
CA PHE A 30 4.40 16.00 17.95
C PHE A 30 3.18 15.15 17.62
N ALA A 31 1.99 15.75 17.52
CA ALA A 31 0.78 15.05 17.11
C ALA A 31 0.90 14.50 15.68
N PHE A 32 1.48 15.27 14.76
CA PHE A 32 1.74 14.84 13.39
C PHE A 32 2.73 13.66 13.32
N VAL A 33 3.84 13.74 14.05
CA VAL A 33 4.81 12.63 14.13
C VAL A 33 4.18 11.39 14.77
N ALA A 34 3.40 11.56 15.85
CA ALA A 34 2.71 10.46 16.50
C ALA A 34 1.67 9.80 15.57
N TRP A 35 0.94 10.59 14.77
CA TRP A 35 0.02 10.08 13.77
C TRP A 35 0.73 9.25 12.70
N HIS A 36 1.86 9.74 12.18
CA HIS A 36 2.66 9.00 11.21
C HIS A 36 3.33 7.76 11.81
N ALA A 37 3.69 7.77 13.09
CA ALA A 37 4.21 6.59 13.78
C ALA A 37 3.14 5.52 14.03
N ALA A 38 1.88 5.92 14.18
CA ALA A 38 0.74 5.01 14.36
C ALA A 38 0.21 4.45 13.03
N ALA A 39 0.49 5.11 11.90
CA ALA A 39 0.22 4.58 10.57
C ALA A 39 1.21 3.45 10.26
N THR A 40 0.97 2.26 10.83
CA THR A 40 1.71 1.06 10.49
C THR A 40 1.50 0.74 9.01
N PRO A 41 2.57 0.50 8.23
CA PRO A 41 2.45 -0.12 6.92
C PRO A 41 1.54 -1.34 7.05
N THR A 42 0.54 -1.43 6.19
CA THR A 42 -0.29 -2.64 6.17
C THR A 42 0.42 -3.61 5.24
N ASP A 43 1.05 -4.63 5.81
CA ASP A 43 1.50 -5.83 5.08
C ASP A 43 0.26 -6.60 4.64
N ALA A 44 -0.45 -6.03 3.66
CA ALA A 44 -1.62 -6.65 3.06
C ALA A 44 -1.14 -7.59 1.96
N THR A 45 -1.52 -8.86 2.06
CA THR A 45 -1.19 -9.88 1.06
C THR A 45 -1.75 -9.48 -0.31
N PRO A 46 -0.97 -9.57 -1.39
CA PRO A 46 -1.46 -9.32 -2.74
C PRO A 46 -2.61 -10.27 -3.10
N GLU A 47 -3.60 -9.76 -3.84
CA GLU A 47 -4.79 -10.51 -4.21
C GLU A 47 -4.80 -10.79 -5.71
N ALA A 48 -5.25 -11.99 -6.11
CA ALA A 48 -5.43 -12.35 -7.50
C ALA A 48 -6.89 -12.76 -7.77
N GLU A 49 -7.44 -12.30 -8.90
CA GLU A 49 -8.80 -12.62 -9.32
C GLU A 49 -8.86 -12.93 -10.81
N VAL A 50 -9.76 -13.84 -11.21
CA VAL A 50 -10.11 -14.05 -12.61
C VAL A 50 -11.14 -13.00 -13.01
N THR A 51 -10.78 -12.15 -13.96
CA THR A 51 -11.62 -11.05 -14.45
C THR A 51 -12.40 -11.39 -15.71
N GLY A 52 -12.06 -12.50 -16.37
CA GLY A 52 -12.82 -13.00 -17.50
C GLY A 52 -12.18 -14.20 -18.17
N THR A 53 -12.98 -14.89 -18.95
CA THR A 53 -12.58 -16.04 -19.75
C THR A 53 -13.04 -15.84 -21.19
N GLU A 54 -12.26 -16.32 -22.15
CA GLU A 54 -12.54 -16.21 -23.56
C GLU A 54 -12.11 -17.51 -24.26
N THR A 55 -13.03 -18.17 -24.95
CA THR A 55 -12.73 -19.39 -25.70
C THR A 55 -12.04 -19.03 -27.01
N LEU A 56 -10.87 -19.63 -27.24
CA LEU A 56 -10.07 -19.48 -28.45
C LEU A 56 -10.61 -20.39 -29.57
N GLU A 57 -10.23 -20.11 -30.82
CA GLU A 57 -10.69 -20.87 -32.00
C GLU A 57 -10.30 -22.35 -31.98
N ASP A 58 -9.23 -22.70 -31.26
CA ASP A 58 -8.74 -24.08 -31.09
C ASP A 58 -9.37 -24.80 -29.87
N GLY A 59 -10.36 -24.18 -29.23
CA GLY A 59 -11.07 -24.72 -28.07
C GLY A 59 -10.38 -24.49 -26.73
N ARG A 60 -9.15 -23.94 -26.69
CA ARG A 60 -8.49 -23.52 -25.44
C ARG A 60 -9.20 -22.33 -24.82
N VAL A 61 -8.94 -22.06 -23.54
CA VAL A 61 -9.58 -20.95 -22.82
C VAL A 61 -8.51 -19.92 -22.42
N ALA A 62 -8.61 -18.70 -22.92
CA ALA A 62 -7.82 -17.57 -22.46
C ALA A 62 -8.46 -17.00 -21.18
N VAL A 63 -7.73 -17.00 -20.08
CA VAL A 63 -8.18 -16.54 -18.77
C VAL A 63 -7.45 -15.25 -18.42
N ARG A 64 -8.21 -14.15 -18.31
CA ARG A 64 -7.70 -12.86 -17.87
C ARG A 64 -7.65 -12.81 -16.36
N VAL A 65 -6.46 -12.67 -15.82
CA VAL A 65 -6.20 -12.59 -14.39
C VAL A 65 -5.80 -11.16 -14.05
N ALA A 66 -6.37 -10.61 -12.98
CA ALA A 66 -5.91 -9.36 -12.38
C ALA A 66 -5.23 -9.64 -11.05
N VAL A 67 -4.19 -8.87 -10.75
CA VAL A 67 -3.54 -8.83 -9.44
C VAL A 67 -3.71 -7.43 -8.86
N HIS A 68 -4.09 -7.35 -7.59
CA HIS A 68 -4.21 -6.11 -6.83
C HIS A 68 -3.19 -6.13 -5.69
N ASN A 69 -2.50 -5.01 -5.52
CA ASN A 69 -1.59 -4.80 -4.40
C ASN A 69 -2.24 -3.84 -3.37
N PRO A 70 -2.90 -4.36 -2.33
CA PRO A 70 -3.52 -3.54 -1.30
C PRO A 70 -2.52 -3.01 -0.26
N SER A 71 -1.24 -3.40 -0.35
CA SER A 71 -0.24 -2.98 0.62
C SER A 71 0.12 -1.50 0.48
N SER A 72 0.67 -0.93 1.54
CA SER A 72 1.17 0.46 1.54
C SER A 72 2.53 0.62 0.83
N GLU A 73 3.07 -0.46 0.27
CA GLU A 73 4.36 -0.47 -0.43
C GLU A 73 4.24 -1.08 -1.83
N GLY A 74 5.18 -0.78 -2.72
CA GLY A 74 5.19 -1.38 -4.06
C GLY A 74 5.65 -2.85 -4.00
N LEU A 75 5.29 -3.66 -4.99
CA LEU A 75 5.87 -4.98 -5.18
C LEU A 75 6.90 -4.92 -6.30
N LYS A 76 8.10 -5.43 -6.02
CA LYS A 76 9.10 -5.71 -7.04
C LYS A 76 8.62 -6.78 -8.01
N SER A 77 8.02 -7.86 -7.48
CA SER A 77 7.37 -8.87 -8.31
C SER A 77 6.29 -9.63 -7.56
N VAL A 78 5.29 -10.12 -8.28
CA VAL A 78 4.27 -11.05 -7.78
C VAL A 78 4.00 -12.13 -8.81
N SER A 79 3.90 -13.37 -8.35
CA SER A 79 3.67 -14.55 -9.16
C SER A 79 2.27 -15.09 -8.88
N VAL A 80 1.49 -15.28 -9.94
CA VAL A 80 0.11 -15.76 -9.88
C VAL A 80 -0.01 -17.05 -10.67
N SER A 81 -0.60 -18.08 -10.06
CA SER A 81 -0.90 -19.34 -10.73
C SER A 81 -2.40 -19.43 -11.00
N ALA A 82 -2.75 -19.86 -12.21
CA ALA A 82 -4.12 -20.33 -12.48
C ALA A 82 -4.19 -21.83 -12.17
N ASP A 83 -5.31 -22.32 -11.65
CA ASP A 83 -5.52 -23.76 -11.39
C ASP A 83 -5.55 -24.63 -12.65
N CYS A 84 -5.90 -24.02 -13.78
CA CYS A 84 -6.01 -24.67 -15.08
C CYS A 84 -4.65 -24.92 -15.77
N SER A 85 -3.56 -24.34 -15.25
CA SER A 85 -2.23 -24.36 -15.87
C SER A 85 -1.15 -24.61 -14.83
N ASN A 86 -0.10 -25.34 -15.21
CA ASN A 86 1.08 -25.51 -14.36
C ASN A 86 2.04 -24.31 -14.45
N GLU A 87 1.75 -23.34 -15.31
CA GLU A 87 2.55 -22.13 -15.49
C GLU A 87 2.01 -20.98 -14.63
N SER A 88 2.93 -20.22 -14.04
CA SER A 88 2.60 -18.99 -13.31
C SER A 88 2.91 -17.76 -14.17
N ILE A 89 2.08 -16.74 -14.05
CA ILE A 89 2.35 -15.40 -14.59
C ILE A 89 3.13 -14.62 -13.54
N ARG A 90 4.23 -14.00 -13.96
CA ARG A 90 4.99 -13.07 -13.13
C ARG A 90 4.70 -11.64 -13.54
N PHE A 91 4.17 -10.85 -12.62
CA PHE A 91 4.07 -9.41 -12.74
C PHE A 91 5.28 -8.76 -12.06
N THR A 92 5.81 -7.70 -12.67
CA THR A 92 6.96 -6.96 -12.13
C THR A 92 6.61 -5.50 -11.99
N HIS A 93 7.13 -4.84 -10.96
CA HIS A 93 6.85 -3.44 -10.64
C HIS A 93 5.33 -3.18 -10.51
N VAL A 94 4.70 -3.77 -9.49
CA VAL A 94 3.29 -3.52 -9.19
C VAL A 94 3.21 -2.37 -8.17
N PRO A 95 2.72 -1.18 -8.56
CA PRO A 95 2.61 -0.05 -7.65
C PRO A 95 1.60 -0.28 -6.52
N ILE A 96 1.62 0.63 -5.55
CA ILE A 96 0.65 0.69 -4.44
C ILE A 96 -0.75 0.92 -5.02
N ASP A 97 -1.73 0.15 -4.54
CA ASP A 97 -3.15 0.24 -4.91
C ASP A 97 -3.43 0.14 -6.42
N ASP A 98 -2.51 -0.48 -7.17
CA ASP A 98 -2.65 -0.67 -8.61
C ASP A 98 -3.19 -2.06 -8.94
N ARG A 99 -3.82 -2.17 -10.12
CA ARG A 99 -4.30 -3.43 -10.68
C ARG A 99 -3.59 -3.74 -11.99
N GLN A 100 -2.77 -4.78 -11.96
CA GLN A 100 -2.09 -5.30 -13.15
C GLN A 100 -2.87 -6.48 -13.73
N ARG A 101 -2.84 -6.66 -15.05
CA ARG A 101 -3.61 -7.70 -15.76
C ARG A 101 -2.71 -8.55 -16.64
N GLY A 102 -2.96 -9.85 -16.64
CA GLY A 102 -2.28 -10.84 -17.46
C GLY A 102 -3.26 -11.83 -18.06
N THR A 103 -2.77 -12.70 -18.94
CA THR A 103 -3.60 -13.74 -19.57
C THR A 103 -2.88 -15.08 -19.51
N VAL A 104 -3.54 -16.10 -18.95
CA VAL A 104 -3.10 -17.50 -19.00
C VAL A 104 -3.91 -18.21 -20.07
N VAL A 105 -3.29 -19.11 -20.81
CA VAL A 105 -4.02 -20.00 -21.71
C VAL A 105 -4.19 -21.35 -21.03
N CYS A 106 -5.44 -21.70 -20.74
CA CYS A 106 -5.85 -22.97 -20.17
C CYS A 106 -6.17 -23.99 -21.27
N PRO A 107 -6.11 -25.30 -20.96
CA PRO A 107 -6.59 -26.36 -21.84
C PRO A 107 -8.06 -26.21 -22.23
N ALA A 108 -8.47 -26.90 -23.29
CA ALA A 108 -9.88 -26.97 -23.68
C ALA A 108 -10.71 -27.69 -22.61
N GLY A 109 -11.94 -27.22 -22.40
CA GLY A 109 -12.86 -27.78 -21.39
C GLY A 109 -12.62 -27.29 -19.96
N THR A 110 -11.79 -26.26 -19.76
CA THR A 110 -11.73 -25.57 -18.47
C THR A 110 -13.04 -24.84 -18.19
N GLU A 111 -13.72 -25.25 -17.12
CA GLU A 111 -14.92 -24.62 -16.58
C GLU A 111 -14.53 -24.00 -15.22
N ASP A 112 -14.81 -22.71 -15.03
CA ASP A 112 -14.55 -21.95 -13.79
C ASP A 112 -13.08 -21.94 -13.28
N PRO A 113 -12.13 -21.35 -14.04
CA PRO A 113 -10.75 -21.23 -13.58
C PRO A 113 -10.64 -20.28 -12.39
N SER A 114 -9.74 -20.60 -11.46
CA SER A 114 -9.36 -19.75 -10.34
C SER A 114 -7.89 -19.31 -10.45
N ALA A 115 -7.57 -18.17 -9.83
CA ALA A 115 -6.24 -17.60 -9.80
C ALA A 115 -5.81 -17.32 -8.36
N THR A 116 -4.58 -17.69 -8.02
CA THR A 116 -4.05 -17.57 -6.66
C THR A 116 -2.63 -17.00 -6.71
N VAL A 117 -2.32 -16.08 -5.81
CA VAL A 117 -0.95 -15.61 -5.60
C VAL A 117 -0.12 -16.71 -4.96
N VAL A 118 1.00 -17.07 -5.57
CA VAL A 118 1.89 -18.14 -5.09
C VAL A 118 3.15 -17.61 -4.42
N ASP A 119 3.64 -16.45 -4.83
CA ASP A 119 4.85 -15.83 -4.30
C ASP A 119 4.88 -14.32 -4.62
N TRP A 120 5.49 -13.51 -3.75
CA TRP A 120 5.71 -12.09 -4.01
C TRP A 120 6.96 -11.57 -3.31
N VAL A 121 7.49 -10.47 -3.85
CA VAL A 121 8.68 -9.77 -3.35
C VAL A 121 8.34 -8.28 -3.28
N GLU A 122 8.43 -7.71 -2.09
CA GLU A 122 8.28 -6.29 -1.80
C GLU A 122 9.44 -5.46 -2.41
N ALA A 123 9.22 -4.14 -2.56
CA ALA A 123 10.13 -3.22 -3.24
C ALA A 123 11.38 -2.85 -2.45
#